data_AF-F7PMN8-F1
#
_entry.id   AF-F7PMN8-F1
#
_cell.length_a   1.000
_cell.length_b   1.000
_cell.length_c   1.000
_cell.angle_alpha   90.00
_cell.angle_beta   90.00
_cell.angle_gamma   90.00
#
_symmetry.space_group_name_H-M   'P 1'
#
loop_
_entity.id
_entity.type
_entity.pdbx_description
1 polymer ?
#
loop_
_entity_poly.entity_id
_entity_poly.type
_entity_poly.pdbx_seq_one_letter_code
_entity_poly.pdbx_strand_id
1 'polypeptide(L)'
;MGITPELPEGTPHEVGGWSFDPEPYNGAAWFGDDRRVSVAVFTSLDDTAFAKVFDERVSGGYTYILGEDPEQEIDLDEAFEKGVSWMKTHDPENWHHPRVDPAVFDVPDGYDLAHYGLGQREVTIRYALRDFPDELRAMKVRINGFDSTDNWTVEINRTPITVGHGEEIWKPEKGTPLSKVLTRVRRFAAAIREDPSLVTEPDRREIDGEDLLENGPTPSRPQNGQTELFHYERVS
;
A
#
# COMPACT_ATOMS: atom_id res chain seq x y z
N MET A 1 -21.54 2.75 -8.98
CA MET A 1 -20.87 4.04 -9.25
C MET A 1 -21.63 5.06 -8.42
N GLY A 2 -20.96 5.77 -7.50
CA GLY A 2 -21.61 6.78 -6.67
C GLY A 2 -21.81 8.08 -7.46
N ILE A 3 -22.86 8.82 -7.15
CA ILE A 3 -23.11 10.16 -7.69
C ILE A 3 -22.94 11.20 -6.57
N THR A 4 -22.63 12.44 -6.96
CA THR A 4 -22.59 13.57 -6.03
C THR A 4 -24.02 13.88 -5.55
N PRO A 5 -24.31 13.78 -4.24
CA PRO A 5 -25.64 14.06 -3.74
C PRO A 5 -25.94 15.56 -3.72
N GLU A 6 -27.23 15.91 -3.66
CA GLU A 6 -27.63 17.25 -3.22
C GLU A 6 -27.25 17.44 -1.75
N LEU A 7 -26.63 18.58 -1.41
CA LEU A 7 -26.17 18.82 -0.05
C LEU A 7 -27.37 19.13 0.88
N PRO A 8 -27.52 18.42 2.02
CA PRO A 8 -28.50 18.78 3.04
C PRO A 8 -28.32 20.20 3.56
N GLU A 9 -29.41 20.85 3.96
CA GLU A 9 -29.36 22.17 4.56
C GLU A 9 -28.52 22.15 5.85
N GLY A 10 -27.64 23.15 6.00
CA GLY A 10 -26.74 23.23 7.16
C GLY A 10 -25.49 22.36 7.08
N THR A 11 -25.20 21.76 5.93
CA THR A 11 -23.93 21.05 5.68
C THR A 11 -22.73 21.94 6.05
N PRO A 12 -21.88 21.53 7.01
CA PRO A 12 -20.79 22.36 7.49
C PRO A 12 -19.67 22.45 6.45
N HIS A 13 -19.15 23.67 6.24
CA HIS A 13 -17.98 23.89 5.38
C HIS A 13 -16.67 23.44 6.04
N GLU A 14 -16.65 23.36 7.37
CA GLU A 14 -15.47 22.93 8.14
C GLU A 14 -15.93 22.11 9.35
N VAL A 15 -15.22 21.01 9.63
CA VAL A 15 -15.47 20.16 10.79
C VAL A 15 -14.12 19.71 11.34
N GLY A 16 -13.67 20.18 12.50
CA GLY A 16 -12.53 19.58 13.22
C GLY A 16 -11.23 19.43 12.40
N GLY A 17 -10.86 20.43 11.58
CA GLY A 17 -9.69 20.38 10.70
C GLY A 17 -9.96 19.78 9.30
N TRP A 18 -11.18 19.32 9.05
CA TRP A 18 -11.63 18.87 7.75
C TRP A 18 -12.32 20.01 7.00
N SER A 19 -11.92 20.29 5.76
CA SER A 19 -12.45 21.36 4.92
C SER A 19 -13.27 20.81 3.77
N PHE A 20 -14.49 21.31 3.61
CA PHE A 20 -15.40 20.91 2.53
C PHE A 20 -14.88 21.41 1.17
N ASP A 21 -14.91 20.54 0.18
CA ASP A 21 -14.63 20.89 -1.21
C ASP A 21 -15.95 20.95 -2.01
N PRO A 22 -16.38 22.14 -2.45
CA PRO A 22 -17.60 22.29 -3.22
C PRO A 22 -17.45 21.87 -4.69
N GLU A 23 -16.23 21.62 -5.18
CA GLU A 23 -16.04 21.13 -6.53
C GLU A 23 -16.49 19.66 -6.63
N PRO A 24 -17.15 19.25 -7.73
CA PRO A 24 -17.71 17.93 -7.86
C PRO A 24 -16.62 16.87 -7.95
N TYR A 25 -16.27 16.30 -6.81
CA TYR A 25 -15.84 14.91 -6.71
C TYR A 25 -17.07 14.02 -6.90
N ASN A 26 -16.93 12.73 -7.22
CA ASN A 26 -18.07 11.80 -7.33
C ASN A 26 -18.75 11.54 -5.96
N GLY A 27 -18.93 12.55 -5.11
CA GLY A 27 -19.45 12.55 -3.74
C GLY A 27 -19.26 13.94 -3.11
N ALA A 28 -19.93 14.21 -1.99
CA ALA A 28 -19.72 15.42 -1.20
C ALA A 28 -18.56 15.17 -0.23
N ALA A 29 -17.45 15.92 -0.35
CA ALA A 29 -16.18 15.55 0.28
C ALA A 29 -15.60 16.65 1.19
N TRP A 30 -14.99 16.23 2.28
CA TRP A 30 -14.13 17.04 3.14
C TRP A 30 -12.72 16.46 3.13
N PHE A 31 -11.72 17.34 3.15
CA PHE A 31 -10.31 16.98 3.07
C PHE A 31 -9.56 17.47 4.30
N GLY A 32 -8.53 16.73 4.70
CA GLY A 32 -7.47 17.28 5.54
C GLY A 32 -6.64 18.30 4.78
N ASP A 33 -5.80 19.06 5.49
CA ASP A 33 -5.01 20.17 4.94
C ASP A 33 -4.13 19.78 3.73
N ASP A 34 -3.51 18.60 3.79
CA ASP A 34 -2.66 18.09 2.71
C ASP A 34 -3.43 17.35 1.61
N ARG A 35 -4.77 17.25 1.76
CA ARG A 35 -5.72 16.57 0.89
C ARG A 35 -5.47 15.06 0.68
N ARG A 36 -4.55 14.45 1.43
CA ARG A 36 -4.23 13.02 1.31
C ARG A 36 -5.23 12.15 2.06
N VAL A 37 -6.05 12.73 2.94
CA VAL A 37 -7.17 12.05 3.58
C VAL A 37 -8.45 12.82 3.29
N SER A 38 -9.55 12.08 3.09
CA SER A 38 -10.85 12.69 2.87
C SER A 38 -11.97 11.86 3.46
N VAL A 39 -13.03 12.52 3.93
CA VAL A 39 -14.33 11.90 4.19
C VAL A 39 -15.26 12.31 3.07
N ALA A 40 -15.92 11.36 2.40
CA ALA A 40 -16.88 11.68 1.37
C ALA A 40 -18.18 10.89 1.53
N VAL A 41 -19.29 11.59 1.27
CA VAL A 41 -20.65 11.04 1.24
C VAL A 41 -21.07 10.84 -0.20
N PHE A 42 -21.63 9.68 -0.48
CA PHE A 42 -22.07 9.27 -1.81
C PHE A 42 -23.52 8.83 -1.73
N THR A 43 -24.23 8.95 -2.85
CA THR A 43 -25.47 8.22 -3.07
C THR A 43 -25.32 7.25 -4.24
N SER A 44 -26.04 6.13 -4.18
CA SER A 44 -26.25 5.22 -5.29
C SER A 44 -27.54 5.55 -6.04
N LEU A 45 -27.75 4.85 -7.16
CA LEU A 45 -28.91 5.06 -8.04
C LEU A 45 -30.24 4.58 -7.43
N ASP A 46 -30.19 3.83 -6.35
CA ASP A 46 -31.32 3.33 -5.57
C ASP A 46 -31.58 4.18 -4.31
N ASP A 47 -31.06 5.41 -4.29
CA ASP A 47 -31.17 6.39 -3.19
C ASP A 47 -30.53 5.94 -1.86
N THR A 48 -29.76 4.85 -1.86
CA THR A 48 -28.94 4.49 -0.69
C THR A 48 -27.74 5.43 -0.60
N ALA A 49 -27.42 5.88 0.61
CA ALA A 49 -26.25 6.71 0.86
C ALA A 49 -25.20 5.98 1.68
N PHE A 50 -23.95 6.43 1.60
CA PHE A 50 -22.88 5.95 2.47
C PHE A 50 -21.79 7.01 2.63
N ALA A 51 -21.20 7.05 3.82
CA ALA A 51 -20.03 7.87 4.10
C ALA A 51 -18.77 7.00 4.13
N LYS A 52 -17.70 7.47 3.52
CA LYS A 52 -16.43 6.75 3.36
C LYS A 52 -15.26 7.65 3.72
N VAL A 53 -14.26 7.07 4.37
CA VAL A 53 -12.95 7.70 4.58
C VAL A 53 -11.95 7.13 3.58
N PHE A 54 -11.20 8.00 2.91
CA PHE A 54 -10.16 7.70 1.95
C PHE A 54 -8.80 8.10 2.51
N ASP A 55 -7.79 7.29 2.22
CA ASP A 55 -6.39 7.55 2.53
C ASP A 55 -5.56 7.42 1.24
N GLU A 56 -5.31 8.54 0.57
CA GLU A 56 -4.54 8.57 -0.69
C GLU A 56 -3.05 8.25 -0.50
N ARG A 57 -2.55 8.20 0.74
CA ARG A 57 -1.21 7.66 1.01
C ARG A 57 -1.12 6.18 0.67
N VAL A 58 -2.27 5.52 0.47
CA VAL A 58 -2.38 4.08 0.23
C VAL A 58 -3.30 3.81 -0.97
N SER A 59 -2.72 3.21 -2.01
CA SER A 59 -3.41 2.76 -3.21
C SER A 59 -4.13 1.42 -3.01
N GLY A 60 -5.07 1.08 -3.89
CA GLY A 60 -5.80 -0.20 -3.86
C GLY A 60 -7.19 -0.15 -3.23
N GLY A 61 -7.65 1.04 -2.85
CA GLY A 61 -9.08 1.31 -2.68
C GLY A 61 -9.69 0.78 -1.38
N TYR A 62 -8.96 0.88 -0.26
CA TYR A 62 -9.60 0.69 1.04
C TYR A 62 -10.24 1.98 1.51
N THR A 63 -11.49 2.11 1.11
CA THR A 63 -12.42 3.04 1.73
C THR A 63 -12.86 2.47 3.07
N TYR A 64 -12.70 3.21 4.15
CA TYR A 64 -13.32 2.86 5.43
C TYR A 64 -14.77 3.33 5.39
N ILE A 65 -15.72 2.38 5.30
CA ILE A 65 -17.15 2.71 5.33
C ILE A 65 -17.51 3.07 6.78
N LEU A 66 -18.13 4.23 6.96
CA LEU A 66 -18.58 4.69 8.27
C LEU A 66 -19.92 4.03 8.61
N GLY A 67 -19.92 3.21 9.67
CA GLY A 67 -21.10 2.49 10.14
C GLY A 67 -20.73 1.14 10.75
N GLU A 68 -21.66 0.52 11.45
CA GLU A 68 -21.46 -0.82 12.04
C GLU A 68 -21.63 -1.95 11.01
N ASP A 69 -22.48 -1.72 10.00
CA ASP A 69 -22.77 -2.66 8.93
C ASP A 69 -22.65 -1.97 7.56
N PRO A 70 -21.66 -2.35 6.72
CA PRO A 70 -21.47 -1.77 5.39
C PRO A 70 -22.55 -2.20 4.38
N GLU A 71 -23.38 -3.19 4.70
CA GLU A 71 -24.53 -3.63 3.89
C GLU A 71 -25.82 -2.92 4.32
N GLN A 72 -25.81 -2.16 5.41
CA GLN A 72 -26.96 -1.41 5.85
C GLN A 72 -27.28 -0.27 4.87
N GLU A 73 -28.48 -0.32 4.30
CA GLU A 73 -29.05 0.79 3.55
C GLU A 73 -29.37 1.94 4.53
N ILE A 74 -28.74 3.10 4.32
CA ILE A 74 -29.00 4.32 5.09
C ILE A 74 -29.38 5.45 4.15
N ASP A 75 -30.15 6.41 4.67
CA ASP A 75 -30.51 7.61 3.92
C ASP A 75 -29.38 8.65 3.91
N LEU A 76 -29.57 9.69 3.09
CA LEU A 76 -28.58 10.73 2.88
C LEU A 76 -28.28 11.52 4.15
N ASP A 77 -29.30 11.90 4.91
CA ASP A 77 -29.14 12.70 6.12
C ASP A 77 -28.35 11.91 7.18
N GLU A 78 -28.65 10.62 7.34
CA GLU A 78 -27.91 9.71 8.21
C GLU A 78 -26.45 9.57 7.76
N ALA A 79 -26.18 9.45 6.46
CA ALA A 79 -24.81 9.38 5.94
C ALA A 79 -24.00 10.65 6.22
N PHE A 80 -24.61 11.84 6.06
CA PHE A 80 -24.00 13.12 6.43
C PHE A 80 -23.75 13.21 7.94
N GLU A 81 -24.73 12.83 8.77
CA GLU A 81 -24.57 12.84 10.23
C GLU A 81 -23.42 11.92 10.66
N LYS A 82 -23.33 10.71 10.10
CA LYS A 82 -22.21 9.77 10.37
C LYS A 82 -20.86 10.36 9.96
N GLY A 83 -20.76 10.94 8.77
CA GLY A 83 -19.53 11.60 8.31
C GLY A 83 -19.09 12.74 9.23
N VAL A 84 -20.00 13.66 9.55
CA VAL A 84 -19.73 14.82 10.41
C VAL A 84 -19.41 14.40 11.84
N SER A 85 -20.14 13.43 12.41
CA SER A 85 -19.88 12.90 13.76
C SER A 85 -18.51 12.24 13.84
N TRP A 86 -18.15 11.47 12.81
CA TRP A 86 -16.84 10.83 12.73
C TRP A 86 -15.71 11.87 12.65
N MET A 87 -15.82 12.88 11.80
CA MET A 87 -14.82 13.95 11.65
C MET A 87 -14.60 14.74 12.96
N LYS A 88 -15.63 14.93 13.79
CA LYS A 88 -15.49 15.60 15.10
C LYS A 88 -14.59 14.86 16.08
N THR A 89 -14.35 13.56 15.85
CA THR A 89 -13.59 12.70 16.77
C THR A 89 -12.26 12.22 16.19
N HIS A 90 -11.99 12.52 14.91
CA HIS A 90 -10.78 12.09 14.21
C HIS A 90 -10.09 13.28 13.59
N ASP A 91 -8.83 13.49 13.97
CA ASP A 91 -7.95 14.50 13.38
C ASP A 91 -7.42 13.98 12.04
N PRO A 92 -7.58 14.74 10.93
CA PRO A 92 -7.10 14.32 9.61
C PRO A 92 -5.58 14.07 9.58
N GLU A 93 -4.78 14.81 10.35
CA GLU A 93 -3.32 14.65 10.33
C GLU A 93 -2.87 13.34 10.99
N ASN A 94 -3.63 12.89 11.99
CA ASN A 94 -3.29 11.71 12.80
C ASN A 94 -4.05 10.45 12.38
N TRP A 95 -5.11 10.58 11.56
CA TRP A 95 -5.86 9.43 11.10
C TRP A 95 -5.07 8.59 10.10
N HIS A 96 -5.27 7.28 10.15
CA HIS A 96 -4.84 6.31 9.14
C HIS A 96 -5.84 5.15 9.15
N HIS A 97 -6.04 4.52 7.99
CA HIS A 97 -6.95 3.38 7.87
C HIS A 97 -6.53 2.25 8.86
N PRO A 98 -7.43 1.52 9.53
CA PRO A 98 -7.06 0.50 10.54
C PRO A 98 -6.15 -0.64 10.04
N ARG A 99 -6.15 -0.85 8.72
CA ARG A 99 -5.28 -1.83 8.02
C ARG A 99 -3.93 -1.27 7.59
N VAL A 100 -3.71 0.02 7.80
CA VAL A 100 -2.44 0.71 7.54
C VAL A 100 -1.59 0.59 8.78
N ASP A 101 -0.37 0.06 8.61
CA ASP A 101 0.63 0.09 9.67
C ASP A 101 1.47 1.37 9.51
N PRO A 102 1.44 2.30 10.49
CA PRO A 102 2.20 3.55 10.40
C PRO A 102 3.70 3.36 10.21
N ALA A 103 4.26 2.20 10.61
CA ALA A 103 5.67 1.92 10.42
C ALA A 103 6.08 1.87 8.94
N VAL A 104 5.14 1.70 8.01
CA VAL A 104 5.41 1.76 6.55
C VAL A 104 5.87 3.15 6.12
N PHE A 105 5.47 4.20 6.83
CA PHE A 105 5.85 5.58 6.52
C PHE A 105 7.21 5.98 7.11
N ASP A 106 7.81 5.14 7.97
CA ASP A 106 9.21 5.28 8.40
C ASP A 106 10.11 4.68 7.30
N VAL A 107 10.23 5.46 6.22
CA VAL A 107 10.91 5.10 4.96
C VAL A 107 12.43 4.95 5.20
N PRO A 108 13.07 3.90 4.65
CA PRO A 108 14.52 3.75 4.75
C PRO A 108 15.28 4.97 4.18
N ASP A 109 16.39 5.34 4.82
CA ASP A 109 17.20 6.48 4.39
C ASP A 109 17.71 6.33 2.94
N GLY A 110 17.59 7.39 2.14
CA GLY A 110 17.86 7.39 0.70
C GLY A 110 16.73 6.85 -0.19
N TYR A 111 15.64 6.34 0.39
CA TYR A 111 14.48 5.83 -0.35
C TYR A 111 13.26 6.75 -0.22
N ASP A 112 12.33 6.59 -1.16
CA ASP A 112 10.95 7.08 -1.13
C ASP A 112 9.98 5.91 -1.08
N LEU A 113 8.83 6.09 -0.40
CA LEU A 113 7.70 5.18 -0.52
C LEU A 113 7.04 5.40 -1.88
N ALA A 114 7.37 4.55 -2.86
CA ALA A 114 6.85 4.64 -4.22
C ALA A 114 5.43 4.08 -4.35
N HIS A 115 5.07 3.10 -3.51
CA HIS A 115 3.75 2.49 -3.54
C HIS A 115 3.44 1.80 -2.23
N TYR A 116 2.29 2.12 -1.63
CA TYR A 116 1.65 1.29 -0.63
C TYR A 116 0.30 0.85 -1.18
N GLY A 117 0.21 -0.40 -1.61
CA GLY A 117 -1.00 -1.04 -2.11
C GLY A 117 -1.62 -1.88 -1.01
N LEU A 118 -2.85 -1.58 -0.62
CA LEU A 118 -3.68 -2.52 0.10
C LEU A 118 -4.69 -3.08 -0.92
N GLY A 119 -4.60 -4.37 -1.24
CA GLY A 119 -5.62 -5.10 -2.01
C GLY A 119 -6.41 -6.07 -1.13
N GLN A 120 -7.51 -6.64 -1.65
CA GLN A 120 -8.33 -7.66 -0.94
C GLN A 120 -7.52 -8.86 -0.46
N ARG A 121 -6.47 -9.23 -1.21
CA ARG A 121 -5.71 -10.46 -0.99
C ARG A 121 -4.20 -10.26 -0.88
N GLU A 122 -3.73 -9.03 -1.04
CA GLU A 122 -2.32 -8.69 -1.16
C GLU A 122 -2.08 -7.34 -0.49
N VAL A 123 -0.96 -7.20 0.20
CA VAL A 123 -0.43 -5.89 0.56
C VAL A 123 0.90 -5.72 -0.17
N THR A 124 1.14 -4.56 -0.75
CA THR A 124 2.38 -4.28 -1.48
C THR A 124 2.99 -3.00 -0.92
N ILE A 125 4.25 -3.07 -0.50
CA ILE A 125 5.01 -1.90 -0.07
C ILE A 125 6.24 -1.80 -0.96
N ARG A 126 6.42 -0.68 -1.64
CA ARG A 126 7.55 -0.47 -2.54
C ARG A 126 8.33 0.76 -2.11
N TYR A 127 9.62 0.56 -1.89
CA TYR A 127 10.57 1.64 -1.66
C TYR A 127 11.44 1.82 -2.92
N ALA A 128 11.51 3.03 -3.44
CA ALA A 128 12.37 3.39 -4.57
C ALA A 128 13.54 4.23 -4.08
N LEU A 129 14.74 4.00 -4.61
CA LEU A 129 15.93 4.77 -4.24
C LEU A 129 15.89 6.13 -4.95
N ARG A 130 16.04 7.25 -4.21
CA ARG A 130 15.79 8.63 -4.72
C ARG A 130 16.64 9.02 -5.92
N ASP A 131 17.91 8.63 -5.90
CA ASP A 131 18.92 9.14 -6.83
C ASP A 131 19.23 8.18 -7.99
N PHE A 132 18.41 7.14 -8.19
CA PHE A 132 18.61 6.14 -9.25
C PHE A 132 17.46 6.18 -10.27
N PRO A 133 17.72 5.96 -11.58
CA PRO A 133 16.66 5.89 -12.58
C PRO A 133 15.62 4.82 -12.23
N ASP A 134 14.34 5.04 -12.54
CA ASP A 134 13.21 4.11 -12.29
C ASP A 134 13.45 2.66 -12.76
N GLU A 135 14.38 2.48 -13.69
CA GLU A 135 14.77 1.23 -14.32
C GLU A 135 15.87 0.46 -13.54
N LEU A 136 16.47 1.05 -12.51
CA LEU A 136 17.51 0.42 -11.70
C LEU A 136 17.20 0.56 -10.21
N ARG A 137 16.92 -0.60 -9.58
CA ARG A 137 16.98 -0.84 -8.12
C ARG A 137 15.79 -0.31 -7.32
N ALA A 138 14.62 -0.90 -7.55
CA ALA A 138 13.50 -0.78 -6.63
C ALA A 138 13.50 -1.97 -5.64
N MET A 139 13.52 -1.67 -4.34
CA MET A 139 13.25 -2.68 -3.31
C MET A 139 11.73 -2.82 -3.18
N LYS A 140 11.22 -4.02 -3.46
CA LYS A 140 9.79 -4.29 -3.42
C LYS A 140 9.48 -5.30 -2.32
N VAL A 141 8.85 -4.84 -1.26
CA VAL A 141 8.31 -5.72 -0.23
C VAL A 141 6.91 -6.14 -0.69
N ARG A 142 6.73 -7.40 -1.10
CA ARG A 142 5.44 -7.92 -1.58
C ARG A 142 4.85 -8.89 -0.57
N ILE A 143 3.58 -8.72 -0.21
CA ILE A 143 2.93 -9.54 0.80
C ILE A 143 1.89 -10.39 0.08
N ASN A 144 2.26 -11.63 -0.22
CA ASN A 144 1.35 -12.59 -0.82
C ASN A 144 0.54 -13.28 0.30
N GLY A 145 -0.68 -12.80 0.58
CA GLY A 145 -1.52 -13.47 1.57
C GLY A 145 -2.79 -12.69 1.97
N PHE A 146 -3.92 -13.39 1.90
CA PHE A 146 -5.24 -12.95 2.34
C PHE A 146 -5.29 -12.96 3.87
N ASP A 147 -5.50 -11.80 4.49
CA ASP A 147 -5.92 -11.69 5.90
C ASP A 147 -5.00 -12.34 6.95
N SER A 148 -3.78 -12.69 6.57
CA SER A 148 -2.81 -13.26 7.50
C SER A 148 -1.65 -12.29 7.60
N THR A 149 -1.45 -11.78 8.80
CA THR A 149 -0.22 -11.16 9.34
C THR A 149 1.04 -12.03 9.17
N ASP A 150 1.02 -13.04 8.30
CA ASP A 150 1.74 -14.28 8.50
C ASP A 150 2.45 -14.78 7.24
N ASN A 151 2.31 -14.18 6.06
CA ASN A 151 3.01 -14.65 4.85
C ASN A 151 3.61 -13.47 4.08
N TRP A 152 4.81 -13.07 4.50
CA TRP A 152 5.56 -11.99 3.89
C TRP A 152 6.50 -12.55 2.82
N THR A 153 6.73 -11.79 1.75
CA THR A 153 7.83 -12.02 0.83
C THR A 153 8.59 -10.70 0.66
N VAL A 154 9.92 -10.74 0.70
CA VAL A 154 10.73 -9.56 0.40
C VAL A 154 11.45 -9.81 -0.91
N GLU A 155 11.17 -8.94 -1.89
CA GLU A 155 11.76 -9.00 -3.21
C GLU A 155 12.65 -7.78 -3.48
N ILE A 156 13.67 -7.97 -4.29
CA ILE A 156 14.44 -6.87 -4.85
C ILE A 156 14.36 -6.95 -6.38
N ASN A 157 13.99 -5.84 -7.02
CA ASN A 157 14.09 -5.75 -8.48
C ASN A 157 15.51 -5.26 -8.82
N ARG A 158 16.34 -6.18 -9.29
CA ARG A 158 17.69 -5.92 -9.80
C ARG A 158 17.68 -5.41 -11.26
N THR A 159 16.54 -5.49 -11.94
CA THR A 159 16.34 -5.09 -13.34
C THR A 159 15.15 -4.13 -13.51
N PRO A 160 15.05 -3.43 -14.65
CA PRO A 160 13.90 -2.58 -14.95
C PRO A 160 12.60 -3.38 -14.86
N ILE A 161 11.58 -2.77 -14.25
CA ILE A 161 10.27 -3.39 -13.92
C ILE A 161 9.55 -3.98 -15.14
N THR A 162 9.94 -3.54 -16.33
CA THR A 162 9.43 -4.00 -17.61
C THR A 162 9.86 -5.42 -17.99
N VAL A 163 10.83 -6.05 -17.30
CA VAL A 163 11.48 -7.29 -17.78
C VAL A 163 11.22 -8.54 -16.92
N GLY A 164 10.72 -8.44 -15.68
CA GLY A 164 10.40 -9.64 -14.90
C GLY A 164 10.29 -9.44 -13.40
N HIS A 165 9.75 -10.47 -12.74
CA HIS A 165 9.52 -10.57 -11.30
C HIS A 165 10.78 -10.27 -10.48
N GLY A 166 10.62 -9.60 -9.33
CA GLY A 166 11.72 -9.35 -8.40
C GLY A 166 12.31 -10.65 -7.85
N GLU A 167 13.58 -10.62 -7.48
CA GLU A 167 14.25 -11.74 -6.84
C GLU A 167 13.83 -11.82 -5.37
N GLU A 168 13.25 -12.95 -4.96
CA GLU A 168 12.95 -13.21 -3.55
C GLU A 168 14.27 -13.34 -2.77
N ILE A 169 14.52 -12.38 -1.88
CA ILE A 169 15.72 -12.38 -1.04
C ILE A 169 15.45 -12.93 0.37
N TRP A 170 14.18 -12.91 0.79
CA TRP A 170 13.79 -13.38 2.10
C TRP A 170 12.30 -13.70 2.16
N LYS A 171 12.00 -14.83 2.78
CA LYS A 171 10.65 -15.27 3.13
C LYS A 171 10.55 -15.38 4.66
N PRO A 172 10.02 -14.36 5.35
CA PRO A 172 9.79 -14.40 6.79
C PRO A 172 9.00 -15.65 7.21
N GLU A 173 9.33 -16.18 8.39
CA GLU A 173 8.56 -17.27 8.97
C GLU A 173 7.11 -16.86 9.18
N LYS A 174 6.23 -17.86 9.14
CA LYS A 174 4.81 -17.63 9.35
C LYS A 174 4.55 -16.96 10.69
N GLY A 175 3.80 -15.87 10.69
CA GLY A 175 3.48 -15.08 11.90
C GLY A 175 4.53 -14.04 12.29
N THR A 176 5.54 -13.79 11.45
CA THR A 176 6.47 -12.68 11.67
C THR A 176 5.71 -11.34 11.61
N PRO A 177 5.76 -10.48 12.64
CA PRO A 177 5.11 -9.17 12.59
C PRO A 177 5.71 -8.27 11.51
N LEU A 178 4.87 -7.46 10.85
CA LEU A 178 5.29 -6.47 9.83
C LEU A 178 6.42 -5.58 10.32
N SER A 179 6.36 -5.11 11.57
CA SER A 179 7.41 -4.28 12.18
C SER A 179 8.80 -4.94 12.15
N LYS A 180 8.89 -6.26 12.35
CA LYS A 180 10.14 -7.02 12.22
C LYS A 180 10.58 -7.13 10.77
N VAL A 181 9.63 -7.33 9.85
CA VAL A 181 9.90 -7.34 8.40
C VAL A 181 10.48 -6.00 7.96
N LEU A 182 9.83 -4.89 8.31
CA LEU A 182 10.27 -3.53 8.00
C LEU A 182 11.64 -3.20 8.61
N THR A 183 11.89 -3.64 9.85
CA THR A 183 13.21 -3.47 10.48
C THR A 183 14.31 -4.13 9.66
N ARG A 184 14.07 -5.35 9.15
CA ARG A 184 15.04 -6.05 8.31
C ARG A 184 15.18 -5.41 6.93
N VAL A 185 14.07 -4.98 6.34
CA VAL A 185 14.05 -4.24 5.06
C VAL A 185 14.89 -2.96 5.16
N ARG A 186 14.81 -2.21 6.26
CA ARG A 186 15.65 -1.02 6.50
C ARG A 186 17.15 -1.35 6.57
N ARG A 187 17.53 -2.47 7.19
CA ARG A 187 18.93 -2.93 7.22
C ARG A 187 19.43 -3.28 5.82
N PHE A 188 18.60 -3.97 5.02
CA PHE A 188 18.93 -4.27 3.63
C PHE A 188 19.06 -3.00 2.78
N ALA A 189 18.16 -2.03 2.92
CA ALA A 189 18.26 -0.73 2.27
C ALA A 189 19.56 0.00 2.62
N ALA A 190 19.95 0.02 3.90
CA ALA A 190 21.19 0.64 4.33
C ALA A 190 22.42 -0.02 3.68
N ALA A 191 22.46 -1.35 3.65
CA ALA A 191 23.54 -2.11 3.00
C ALA A 191 23.63 -1.83 1.49
N ILE A 192 22.48 -1.78 0.79
CA ILE A 192 22.42 -1.44 -0.65
C ILE A 192 22.93 -0.02 -0.92
N ARG A 193 22.66 0.92 -0.01
CA ARG A 193 23.14 2.30 -0.14
C ARG A 193 24.66 2.39 0.07
N GLU A 194 25.19 1.67 1.05
CA GLU A 194 26.63 1.63 1.34
C GLU A 194 27.41 0.92 0.22
N ASP A 195 26.85 -0.15 -0.33
CA ASP A 195 27.40 -0.87 -1.46
C ASP A 195 26.32 -1.15 -2.52
N PRO A 196 26.16 -0.23 -3.49
CA PRO A 196 25.27 -0.46 -4.60
C PRO A 196 25.64 -1.72 -5.40
N SER A 197 26.88 -2.20 -5.37
CA SER A 197 27.27 -3.38 -6.17
C SER A 197 26.46 -4.64 -5.85
N LEU A 198 25.93 -4.74 -4.62
CA LEU A 198 25.01 -5.80 -4.13
C LEU A 198 23.75 -6.03 -4.99
N VAL A 199 23.49 -5.11 -5.93
CA VAL A 199 22.28 -5.07 -6.76
C VAL A 199 22.57 -4.90 -8.26
N THR A 200 23.82 -4.69 -8.69
CA THR A 200 24.15 -4.42 -10.12
C THR A 200 24.73 -5.58 -10.90
N GLU A 201 25.33 -6.57 -10.26
CA GLU A 201 25.83 -7.74 -10.99
C GLU A 201 24.91 -8.92 -10.72
N PRO A 202 24.32 -9.55 -11.75
CA PRO A 202 23.94 -10.94 -11.64
C PRO A 202 25.24 -11.73 -11.59
N ASP A 203 25.94 -11.69 -10.45
CA ASP A 203 27.12 -12.50 -10.27
C ASP A 203 26.64 -13.96 -10.33
N ARG A 204 27.05 -14.65 -11.40
CA ARG A 204 26.83 -16.09 -11.57
C ARG A 204 27.70 -16.90 -10.61
N ARG A 205 28.51 -16.26 -9.76
CA ARG A 205 29.01 -16.88 -8.55
C ARG A 205 27.82 -16.99 -7.61
N GLU A 206 27.46 -18.23 -7.27
CA GLU A 206 26.68 -18.52 -6.08
C GLU A 206 27.22 -17.62 -4.96
N ILE A 207 26.42 -16.64 -4.56
CA ILE A 207 26.61 -15.99 -3.28
C ILE A 207 26.44 -17.13 -2.30
N ASP A 208 27.56 -17.65 -1.80
CA ASP A 208 27.57 -18.79 -0.90
C ASP A 208 26.76 -18.36 0.32
N GLY A 209 25.57 -18.94 0.46
CA GLY A 209 24.57 -18.46 1.39
C GLY A 209 25.09 -18.45 2.83
N GLU A 210 26.09 -19.26 3.15
CA GLU A 210 26.61 -19.42 4.51
C GLU A 210 27.24 -18.15 5.10
N ASP A 211 27.86 -17.26 4.29
CA ASP A 211 28.49 -16.03 4.81
C ASP A 211 27.49 -14.92 5.19
N LEU A 212 26.27 -14.93 4.61
CA LEU A 212 25.20 -13.98 4.95
C LEU A 212 24.31 -14.49 6.12
N LEU A 213 24.47 -15.75 6.51
CA LEU A 213 23.56 -16.46 7.42
C LEU A 213 23.97 -16.47 8.89
N GLU A 214 25.26 -16.30 9.18
CA GLU A 214 25.70 -16.25 10.59
C GLU A 214 25.24 -14.97 11.31
N ASN A 215 24.76 -13.95 10.59
CA ASN A 215 24.20 -12.70 11.16
C ASN A 215 22.85 -12.25 10.55
N GLY A 216 22.15 -13.09 9.78
CA GLY A 216 20.83 -12.79 9.21
C GLY A 216 20.03 -14.06 8.85
N PRO A 217 18.69 -14.13 9.05
CA PRO A 217 17.97 -15.40 8.89
C PRO A 217 17.68 -15.86 7.44
N THR A 218 17.52 -17.18 7.30
CA THR A 218 17.85 -18.10 6.19
C THR A 218 16.92 -18.18 4.97
N PRO A 219 17.43 -18.32 3.71
CA PRO A 219 16.64 -18.62 2.53
C PRO A 219 16.42 -20.12 2.33
N SER A 220 15.21 -20.49 1.91
CA SER A 220 14.85 -21.86 1.53
C SER A 220 15.10 -22.06 0.02
N ARG A 221 15.78 -23.16 -0.35
CA ARG A 221 16.00 -23.59 -1.75
C ARG A 221 14.67 -23.75 -2.52
N PRO A 222 14.62 -23.42 -3.82
CA PRO A 222 13.47 -23.74 -4.67
C PRO A 222 13.33 -25.26 -4.85
N GLN A 223 12.12 -25.79 -4.62
CA GLN A 223 11.76 -27.14 -5.04
C GLN A 223 11.31 -27.11 -6.51
N ASN A 224 11.89 -28.03 -7.29
CA ASN A 224 11.74 -28.20 -8.73
C ASN A 224 10.29 -28.37 -9.22
N GLY A 225 10.04 -27.89 -10.44
CA GLY A 225 9.23 -28.60 -11.42
C GLY A 225 8.07 -27.83 -12.05
N GLN A 226 8.34 -27.06 -13.11
CA GLN A 226 7.59 -27.16 -14.36
C GLN A 226 8.32 -26.42 -15.50
N THR A 227 8.80 -27.22 -16.44
CA THR A 227 9.26 -26.85 -17.78
C THR A 227 8.03 -26.71 -18.68
N GLU A 228 7.97 -25.67 -19.51
CA GLU A 228 7.38 -25.66 -20.88
C GLU A 228 7.71 -24.28 -21.52
N LEU A 229 8.79 -24.17 -22.30
CA LEU A 229 8.84 -24.25 -23.76
C LEU A 229 7.78 -23.42 -24.49
N PHE A 230 8.17 -22.23 -24.96
CA PHE A 230 7.57 -21.62 -26.15
C PHE A 230 8.68 -21.13 -27.09
N HIS A 231 8.82 -21.86 -28.21
CA HIS A 231 9.52 -21.42 -29.41
C HIS A 231 8.70 -20.30 -30.09
N TYR A 232 9.33 -19.18 -30.41
CA TYR A 232 8.82 -18.26 -31.44
C TYR A 232 9.66 -18.45 -32.70
N GLU A 233 9.08 -19.09 -33.73
CA GLU A 233 9.56 -18.95 -35.10
C GLU A 233 9.17 -17.56 -35.61
N ARG A 234 10.17 -16.83 -36.11
CA ARG A 234 9.98 -15.58 -36.86
C ARG A 234 9.35 -15.92 -38.21
N VAL A 235 8.23 -15.30 -38.52
CA VAL A 235 7.77 -15.13 -39.90
C VAL A 235 8.28 -13.78 -40.40
N SER A 236 9.13 -13.83 -41.44
CA SER A 236 9.49 -12.72 -42.31
C SER A 236 8.39 -12.41 -43.30
#